data_AF-A0A913Y739-F1
#
_entry.id   AF-A0A913Y739-F1
#
_cell.length_a   1.000
_cell.length_b   1.000
_cell.length_c   1.000
_cell.angle_alpha   90.00
_cell.angle_beta   90.00
_cell.angle_gamma   90.00
#
_symmetry.space_group_name_H-M   'P 1'
#
loop_
_entity.id
_entity.type
_entity.pdbx_description
1 polymer ?
#
loop_
_entity_poly.entity_id
_entity_poly.type
_entity_poly.pdbx_seq_one_letter_code
_entity_poly.pdbx_strand_id
1 'polypeptide(L)'
;MGSIDFEKLILEEIANSGHLNTYEFAKDLQQDHQLIVGAIKSIQSVGEIINTEQCQQENLVLTEEGVLIADKGSHEALLYNDIPSEGIKQADIKNLGPNASIGFSKAMSSGWLRIDKSAEGGPRVYKKVESIEDSVQQSLIKILNNEYKEMADAKIKELKKRKLVATQIIKSFTVTKGKDFSLSVKRLEADLTADLLLSGLWEELTFKPYNFDALGASLPSGHLHPLMKVRSQFRQIFLEMGFTEMPTNNFVESSFWNFDTLFQPQQHPARDAHDTFFLSDPAVSKLEEMPQSYIEAVKRTHEHGGYGSQGYQYD
;
A
#
# COMPACT_ATOMS: atom_id res chain seq x y z
N MET A 1 -33.98 18.71 -0.88
CA MET A 1 -34.20 17.31 -1.27
C MET A 1 -33.69 16.46 -0.12
N GLY A 2 -34.59 15.83 0.63
CA GLY A 2 -34.23 15.11 1.86
C GLY A 2 -33.28 13.96 1.53
N SER A 3 -32.10 13.96 2.16
CA SER A 3 -31.22 12.80 2.16
C SER A 3 -32.01 11.62 2.72
N ILE A 4 -32.16 10.55 1.94
CA ILE A 4 -32.77 9.32 2.45
C ILE A 4 -31.86 8.84 3.59
N ASP A 5 -32.42 8.76 4.79
CA ASP A 5 -31.70 8.25 5.96
C ASP A 5 -31.72 6.72 5.93
N PHE A 6 -30.72 6.16 5.25
CA PHE A 6 -30.55 4.72 5.13
C PHE A 6 -30.35 4.05 6.50
N GLU A 7 -29.75 4.73 7.48
CA GLU A 7 -29.52 4.14 8.80
C GLU A 7 -30.85 3.86 9.50
N LYS A 8 -31.75 4.84 9.46
CA LYS A 8 -33.09 4.71 10.03
C LYS A 8 -33.91 3.62 9.34
N LEU A 9 -33.91 3.59 8.01
CA LEU A 9 -34.65 2.57 7.24
C LEU A 9 -34.15 1.15 7.51
N ILE A 10 -32.83 0.96 7.64
CA ILE A 10 -32.21 -0.32 7.97
C ILE A 10 -32.64 -0.77 9.36
N LEU A 11 -32.63 0.13 10.35
CA LEU A 11 -33.03 -0.18 11.72
C LEU A 11 -34.54 -0.48 11.82
N GLU A 12 -35.39 0.25 11.09
CA GLU A 12 -36.83 -0.02 11.03
C GLU A 12 -37.12 -1.39 10.40
N GLU A 13 -36.44 -1.73 9.30
CA GLU A 13 -36.60 -3.03 8.66
C GLU A 13 -36.16 -4.16 9.58
N ILE A 14 -34.98 -4.07 10.19
CA ILE A 14 -34.50 -5.05 11.18
C ILE A 14 -35.47 -5.14 12.38
N ALA A 15 -36.10 -4.02 12.79
CA ALA A 15 -37.08 -4.04 13.87
C ALA A 15 -38.31 -4.87 13.50
N ASN A 16 -38.80 -4.75 12.26
CA ASN A 16 -39.99 -5.41 11.74
C ASN A 16 -39.77 -6.88 11.36
N SER A 17 -38.73 -7.18 10.57
CA SER A 17 -38.47 -8.52 10.01
C SER A 17 -37.46 -9.34 10.82
N GLY A 18 -36.80 -8.73 11.81
CA GLY A 18 -35.84 -9.37 12.72
C GLY A 18 -34.45 -9.61 12.12
N HIS A 19 -34.33 -9.61 10.79
CA HIS A 19 -33.10 -9.80 10.04
C HIS A 19 -33.18 -9.06 8.71
N LEU A 20 -32.04 -8.68 8.16
CA LEU A 20 -31.96 -7.94 6.90
C LEU A 20 -30.86 -8.51 6.01
N ASN A 21 -31.20 -8.91 4.78
CA ASN A 21 -30.19 -9.16 3.76
C ASN A 21 -29.92 -7.89 2.95
N THR A 22 -28.71 -7.37 3.04
CA THR A 22 -28.29 -6.13 2.37
C THR A 22 -28.43 -6.12 0.86
N TYR A 23 -28.33 -7.28 0.19
CA TYR A 23 -28.45 -7.35 -1.26
C TYR A 23 -29.91 -7.35 -1.71
N GLU A 24 -30.76 -8.11 -1.01
CA GLU A 24 -32.20 -8.14 -1.26
C GLU A 24 -32.82 -6.77 -0.95
N PHE A 25 -32.48 -6.20 0.20
CA PHE A 25 -32.96 -4.89 0.61
C PHE A 25 -32.51 -3.75 -0.33
N ALA A 26 -31.27 -3.82 -0.87
CA ALA A 26 -30.82 -2.87 -1.89
C ALA A 26 -31.66 -2.94 -3.16
N LYS A 27 -32.03 -4.16 -3.56
CA LYS A 27 -32.85 -4.41 -4.74
C LYS A 27 -34.29 -3.92 -4.53
N ASP A 28 -34.87 -4.13 -3.36
CA ASP A 28 -36.23 -3.69 -3.01
C ASP A 28 -36.33 -2.16 -2.99
N LEU A 29 -35.30 -1.48 -2.48
CA LEU A 29 -35.21 -0.01 -2.50
C LEU A 29 -34.77 0.57 -3.85
N GLN A 30 -34.37 -0.26 -4.81
CA GLN A 30 -33.76 0.15 -6.08
C GLN A 30 -32.57 1.11 -5.89
N GLN A 31 -31.73 0.83 -4.90
CA GLN A 31 -30.55 1.64 -4.56
C GLN A 31 -29.26 0.84 -4.78
N ASP A 32 -28.15 1.57 -4.92
CA ASP A 32 -26.83 0.95 -4.96
C ASP A 32 -26.55 0.23 -3.63
N HIS A 33 -26.21 -1.05 -3.72
CA HIS A 33 -25.83 -1.89 -2.60
C HIS A 33 -24.69 -1.29 -1.76
N GLN A 34 -23.76 -0.55 -2.39
CA GLN A 34 -22.65 0.11 -1.69
C GLN A 34 -23.11 1.15 -0.67
N LEU A 35 -24.22 1.85 -0.92
CA LEU A 35 -24.77 2.85 0.00
C LEU A 35 -25.30 2.19 1.28
N ILE A 36 -25.97 1.05 1.14
CA ILE A 36 -26.52 0.27 2.25
C ILE A 36 -25.39 -0.35 3.08
N VAL A 37 -24.36 -0.88 2.42
CA VAL A 37 -23.15 -1.38 3.10
C VAL A 37 -22.45 -0.25 3.86
N GLY A 38 -22.38 0.96 3.28
CA GLY A 38 -21.85 2.15 3.94
C GLY A 38 -22.63 2.50 5.21
N ALA A 39 -23.96 2.52 5.14
CA ALA A 39 -24.83 2.79 6.27
C ALA A 39 -24.70 1.74 7.39
N ILE A 40 -24.57 0.45 7.05
CA ILE A 40 -24.34 -0.61 8.05
C ILE A 40 -23.02 -0.41 8.78
N LYS A 41 -21.94 -0.12 8.06
CA LYS A 41 -20.65 0.18 8.69
C LYS A 41 -20.71 1.41 9.58
N SER A 42 -21.48 2.41 9.18
CA SER A 42 -21.75 3.59 10.01
C SER A 42 -22.44 3.21 11.32
N ILE A 43 -23.53 2.43 11.28
CA ILE A 43 -24.23 1.97 12.49
C ILE A 43 -23.30 1.12 13.38
N GLN A 44 -22.51 0.22 12.80
CA GLN A 44 -21.54 -0.61 13.54
C GLN A 44 -20.45 0.21 14.24
N SER A 45 -20.10 1.38 13.71
CA SER A 45 -19.06 2.23 14.31
C SER A 45 -19.49 2.85 15.64
N VAL A 46 -20.80 2.94 15.90
CA VAL A 46 -21.37 3.58 17.08
C VAL A 46 -21.48 2.61 18.26
N GLY A 47 -21.43 1.30 18.01
CA GLY A 47 -21.45 0.27 19.05
C GLY A 47 -22.05 -1.06 18.59
N GLU A 48 -22.42 -1.93 19.55
CA GLU A 48 -23.07 -3.23 19.29
C GLU A 48 -24.59 -3.09 19.02
N ILE A 49 -24.98 -2.11 18.20
CA ILE A 49 -26.38 -1.86 17.82
C ILE A 49 -26.89 -2.96 16.89
N ILE A 50 -26.06 -3.41 15.95
CA ILE A 50 -26.37 -4.45 14.97
C ILE A 50 -25.25 -5.49 14.90
N ASN A 51 -25.63 -6.74 14.66
CA ASN A 51 -24.70 -7.83 14.34
C ASN A 51 -24.72 -8.06 12.83
N THR A 52 -23.56 -8.34 12.24
CA THR A 52 -23.45 -8.60 10.80
C THR A 52 -22.73 -9.91 10.54
N GLU A 53 -23.32 -10.77 9.74
CA GLU A 53 -22.70 -11.97 9.21
C GLU A 53 -22.48 -11.81 7.71
N GLN A 54 -21.26 -12.06 7.24
CA GLN A 54 -20.94 -11.94 5.83
C GLN A 54 -21.40 -13.20 5.07
N CYS A 55 -22.19 -13.00 4.04
CA CYS A 55 -22.62 -14.02 3.09
C CYS A 55 -21.96 -13.79 1.73
N GLN A 56 -21.69 -14.89 1.02
CA GLN A 56 -21.11 -14.84 -0.33
C GLN A 56 -21.94 -15.70 -1.23
N GLN A 57 -22.44 -15.13 -2.33
CA GLN A 57 -23.15 -15.86 -3.36
C GLN A 57 -22.37 -15.79 -4.66
N GLU A 58 -22.06 -16.95 -5.22
CA GLU A 58 -21.43 -17.07 -6.53
C GLU A 58 -22.49 -17.28 -7.60
N ASN A 59 -22.64 -16.28 -8.48
CA ASN A 59 -23.50 -16.38 -9.65
C ASN A 59 -22.65 -16.52 -10.92
N LEU A 60 -23.07 -17.37 -11.84
CA LEU A 60 -22.45 -17.48 -13.16
C LEU A 60 -23.10 -16.49 -14.09
N VAL A 61 -22.30 -15.55 -14.62
CA VAL A 61 -22.77 -14.51 -15.54
C VAL A 61 -22.04 -14.66 -16.87
N LEU A 62 -22.76 -14.44 -17.96
CA LEU A 62 -22.20 -14.46 -19.30
C LEU A 62 -21.28 -13.24 -19.50
N THR A 63 -20.16 -13.44 -20.18
CA THR A 63 -19.34 -12.32 -20.66
C THR A 63 -20.01 -11.67 -21.87
N GLU A 64 -19.55 -10.48 -22.28
CA GLU A 64 -20.08 -9.80 -23.48
C GLU A 64 -20.03 -10.73 -24.72
N GLU A 65 -18.95 -11.49 -24.87
CA GLU A 65 -18.81 -12.50 -25.92
C GLU A 65 -19.78 -13.69 -25.72
N GLY A 66 -19.99 -14.13 -24.48
CA GLY A 66 -20.96 -15.17 -24.15
C GLY A 66 -22.41 -14.79 -24.46
N VAL A 67 -22.78 -13.52 -24.24
CA VAL A 67 -24.10 -12.99 -24.61
C VAL A 67 -24.30 -13.01 -26.13
N LEU A 68 -23.29 -12.58 -26.88
CA LEU A 68 -23.32 -12.62 -28.35
C LEU A 68 -23.48 -14.04 -28.89
N ILE A 69 -22.80 -15.02 -28.27
CA ILE A 69 -22.92 -16.43 -28.66
C ILE A 69 -24.28 -17.01 -28.27
N ALA A 70 -24.84 -16.63 -27.13
CA ALA A 70 -26.18 -17.06 -26.74
C ALA A 70 -27.23 -16.59 -27.75
N ASP A 71 -27.10 -15.36 -28.26
CA ASP A 71 -28.02 -14.76 -29.23
C ASP A 71 -27.82 -15.29 -30.67
N LYS A 72 -26.57 -15.31 -31.17
CA LYS A 72 -26.26 -15.59 -32.59
C LYS A 72 -25.77 -17.01 -32.88
N GLY A 73 -25.46 -17.80 -31.86
CA GLY A 73 -24.83 -19.11 -32.00
C GLY A 73 -23.31 -19.07 -31.83
N SER A 74 -22.72 -20.25 -31.57
CA SER A 74 -21.29 -20.41 -31.36
C SER A 74 -20.48 -20.14 -32.62
N HIS A 75 -19.22 -19.73 -32.42
CA HIS A 75 -18.31 -19.47 -33.54
C HIS A 75 -18.12 -20.72 -34.42
N GLU A 76 -18.13 -21.92 -33.83
CA GLU A 76 -18.10 -23.18 -34.58
C GLU A 76 -19.39 -23.46 -35.38
N ALA A 77 -20.58 -23.12 -34.85
CA ALA A 77 -21.85 -23.30 -35.55
C ALA A 77 -22.08 -22.26 -36.66
N LEU A 78 -21.73 -21.01 -36.40
CA LEU A 78 -21.75 -19.93 -37.39
C LEU A 78 -20.84 -20.27 -38.57
N LEU A 79 -19.59 -20.67 -38.30
CA LEU A 79 -18.66 -21.07 -39.36
C LEU A 79 -19.18 -22.28 -40.15
N TYR A 80 -19.77 -23.28 -39.48
CA TYR A 80 -20.35 -24.42 -40.18
C TYR A 80 -21.48 -23.98 -41.11
N ASN A 81 -22.36 -23.08 -40.69
CA ASN A 81 -23.44 -22.58 -41.53
C ASN A 81 -22.92 -21.79 -42.74
N ASP A 82 -21.85 -21.01 -42.56
CA ASP A 82 -21.25 -20.17 -43.61
C ASP A 82 -20.44 -20.96 -44.66
N ILE A 83 -20.05 -22.22 -44.38
CA ILE A 83 -19.32 -23.05 -45.34
C ILE A 83 -20.29 -23.58 -46.43
N PRO A 84 -20.06 -23.31 -47.72
CA PRO A 84 -20.86 -23.88 -48.81
C PRO A 84 -20.60 -25.38 -48.97
N SER A 85 -21.57 -26.12 -49.52
CA SER A 85 -21.47 -27.57 -49.79
C SER A 85 -20.32 -27.93 -50.75
N GLU A 86 -19.91 -27.00 -51.59
CA GLU A 86 -18.76 -27.12 -52.51
C GLU A 86 -17.38 -27.00 -51.82
N GLY A 87 -17.37 -26.66 -50.53
CA GLY A 87 -16.17 -26.49 -49.73
C GLY A 87 -15.45 -25.16 -49.95
N ILE A 88 -14.76 -24.69 -48.93
CA ILE A 88 -14.01 -23.42 -48.94
C ILE A 88 -12.51 -23.68 -48.84
N LYS A 89 -11.69 -22.82 -49.45
CA LYS A 89 -10.23 -22.89 -49.28
C LYS A 89 -9.88 -22.51 -47.85
N GLN A 90 -8.93 -23.22 -47.25
CA GLN A 90 -8.52 -22.97 -45.86
C GLN A 90 -8.02 -21.53 -45.64
N ALA A 91 -7.38 -20.91 -46.64
CA ALA A 91 -6.90 -19.54 -46.56
C ALA A 91 -8.04 -18.50 -46.43
N ASP A 92 -9.19 -18.79 -47.03
CA ASP A 92 -10.33 -17.87 -47.10
C ASP A 92 -11.21 -17.93 -45.84
N ILE A 93 -10.97 -18.89 -44.95
CA ILE A 93 -11.69 -19.03 -43.67
C ILE A 93 -11.49 -17.80 -42.78
N LYS A 94 -10.31 -17.17 -42.84
CA LYS A 94 -10.05 -15.92 -42.11
C LYS A 94 -10.92 -14.75 -42.57
N ASN A 95 -11.42 -14.79 -43.81
CA ASN A 95 -12.22 -13.73 -44.41
C ASN A 95 -13.71 -13.82 -44.03
N LEU A 96 -14.16 -14.93 -43.43
CA LEU A 96 -15.55 -15.15 -43.00
C LEU A 96 -15.91 -14.40 -41.72
N GLY A 97 -14.92 -13.92 -40.96
CA GLY A 97 -15.17 -13.08 -39.78
C GLY A 97 -14.02 -13.06 -38.76
N PRO A 98 -14.05 -12.13 -37.78
CA PRO A 98 -12.98 -11.93 -36.81
C PRO A 98 -12.70 -13.17 -35.94
N ASN A 99 -13.73 -14.00 -35.67
CA ASN A 99 -13.64 -15.21 -34.84
C ASN A 99 -13.67 -16.52 -35.65
N ALA A 100 -13.62 -16.45 -36.99
CA ALA A 100 -13.72 -17.61 -37.87
C ALA A 100 -12.57 -18.61 -37.69
N SER A 101 -11.37 -18.12 -37.33
CA SER A 101 -10.22 -19.00 -37.02
C SER A 101 -10.44 -19.83 -35.75
N ILE A 102 -11.10 -19.25 -34.74
CA ILE A 102 -11.42 -19.92 -33.46
C ILE A 102 -12.51 -20.98 -33.69
N GLY A 103 -13.56 -20.60 -34.44
CA GLY A 103 -14.62 -21.51 -34.86
C GLY A 103 -14.09 -22.69 -35.68
N PHE A 104 -13.10 -22.47 -36.56
CA PHE A 104 -12.51 -23.53 -37.40
C PHE A 104 -11.78 -24.59 -36.59
N SER A 105 -10.91 -24.18 -35.67
CA SER A 105 -10.19 -25.11 -34.80
C SER A 105 -11.15 -25.94 -33.95
N LYS A 106 -12.24 -25.34 -33.47
CA LYS A 106 -13.22 -26.03 -32.62
C LYS A 106 -14.14 -26.94 -33.43
N ALA A 107 -14.64 -26.51 -34.58
CA ALA A 107 -15.43 -27.35 -35.49
C ALA A 107 -14.64 -28.57 -36.00
N MET A 108 -13.33 -28.43 -36.22
CA MET A 108 -12.43 -29.55 -36.51
C MET A 108 -12.30 -30.50 -35.32
N SER A 109 -12.14 -29.99 -34.09
CA SER A 109 -12.05 -30.81 -32.88
C SER A 109 -13.35 -31.56 -32.56
N SER A 110 -14.50 -30.98 -32.90
CA SER A 110 -15.83 -31.60 -32.78
C SER A 110 -16.15 -32.56 -33.93
N GLY A 111 -15.26 -32.69 -34.92
CA GLY A 111 -15.43 -33.59 -36.05
C GLY A 111 -16.49 -33.14 -37.07
N TRP A 112 -16.89 -31.86 -37.07
CA TRP A 112 -17.92 -31.34 -37.99
C TRP A 112 -17.39 -31.06 -39.40
N LEU A 113 -16.08 -30.82 -39.51
CA LEU A 113 -15.40 -30.48 -40.76
C LEU A 113 -14.35 -31.54 -41.13
N ARG A 114 -14.07 -31.67 -42.43
CA ARG A 114 -12.98 -32.50 -42.97
C ARG A 114 -12.10 -31.66 -43.89
N ILE A 115 -10.80 -31.93 -43.87
CA ILE A 115 -9.82 -31.24 -44.73
C ILE A 115 -9.37 -32.22 -45.82
N ASP A 116 -9.46 -31.76 -47.07
CA ASP A 116 -8.82 -32.41 -48.21
C ASP A 116 -7.53 -31.67 -48.56
N LYS A 117 -6.39 -32.36 -48.41
CA LYS A 117 -5.05 -31.81 -48.66
C LYS A 117 -4.62 -31.96 -50.12
N SER A 118 -5.38 -32.68 -50.94
CA SER A 118 -5.02 -33.07 -52.30
C SER A 118 -5.81 -32.31 -53.37
N ALA A 119 -6.60 -31.31 -52.99
CA ALA A 119 -7.40 -30.51 -53.90
C ALA A 119 -6.54 -29.52 -54.73
N GLU A 120 -6.84 -29.38 -56.02
CA GLU A 120 -6.21 -28.39 -56.90
C GLU A 120 -6.46 -26.97 -56.37
N GLY A 121 -5.39 -26.24 -56.05
CA GLY A 121 -5.44 -24.88 -55.51
C GLY A 121 -5.30 -24.76 -53.98
N GLY A 122 -4.91 -25.83 -53.28
CA GLY A 122 -4.56 -25.84 -51.85
C GLY A 122 -5.57 -26.55 -50.95
N PRO A 123 -5.30 -26.71 -49.64
CA PRO A 123 -6.17 -27.44 -48.72
C PRO A 123 -7.58 -26.87 -48.67
N ARG A 124 -8.59 -27.73 -48.88
CA ARG A 124 -10.02 -27.37 -48.87
C ARG A 124 -10.74 -28.01 -47.69
N VAL A 125 -11.70 -27.28 -47.13
CA VAL A 125 -12.50 -27.69 -45.98
C VAL A 125 -13.93 -27.97 -46.42
N TYR A 126 -14.41 -29.16 -46.10
CA TYR A 126 -15.78 -29.60 -46.38
C TYR A 126 -16.54 -29.92 -45.10
N LYS A 127 -17.86 -29.86 -45.16
CA LYS A 127 -18.75 -30.39 -44.13
C LYS A 127 -18.62 -31.92 -44.10
N LYS A 128 -18.48 -32.49 -42.89
CA LYS A 128 -18.42 -33.94 -42.68
C LYS A 128 -19.77 -34.52 -42.26
N VAL A 129 -20.55 -33.75 -41.53
CA VAL A 129 -21.92 -34.07 -41.09
C VAL A 129 -22.92 -33.22 -41.87
N GLU A 130 -24.18 -33.63 -41.92
CA GLU A 130 -25.27 -32.89 -42.59
C GLU A 130 -25.94 -31.87 -41.65
N SER A 131 -26.05 -32.20 -40.36
CA SER A 131 -26.59 -31.34 -39.31
C SER A 131 -25.64 -31.25 -38.10
N ILE A 132 -25.69 -30.12 -37.39
CA ILE A 132 -24.94 -29.88 -36.17
C ILE A 132 -25.89 -29.49 -35.04
N GLU A 133 -25.52 -29.85 -33.81
CA GLU A 133 -26.20 -29.36 -32.61
C GLU A 133 -25.27 -28.41 -31.86
N ASP A 134 -25.70 -27.15 -31.71
CA ASP A 134 -24.95 -26.15 -30.97
C ASP A 134 -25.14 -26.32 -29.46
N SER A 135 -24.45 -27.32 -28.92
CA SER A 135 -24.42 -27.59 -27.48
C SER A 135 -23.86 -26.44 -26.65
N VAL A 136 -23.03 -25.57 -27.24
CA VAL A 136 -22.41 -24.43 -26.55
C VAL A 136 -23.45 -23.33 -26.37
N GLN A 137 -24.15 -22.93 -27.44
CA GLN A 137 -25.24 -21.96 -27.37
C GLN A 137 -26.33 -22.42 -26.41
N GLN A 138 -26.77 -23.67 -26.48
CA GLN A 138 -27.79 -24.21 -25.56
C GLN A 138 -27.33 -24.15 -24.10
N SER A 139 -26.04 -24.41 -23.83
CA SER A 139 -25.48 -24.31 -22.48
C SER A 139 -25.43 -22.86 -21.99
N LEU A 140 -25.11 -21.89 -22.85
CA LEU A 140 -25.11 -20.47 -22.50
C LEU A 140 -26.53 -19.92 -22.28
N ILE A 141 -27.51 -20.35 -23.07
CA ILE A 141 -28.93 -20.01 -22.86
C ILE A 141 -29.42 -20.55 -21.51
N LYS A 142 -29.04 -21.78 -21.13
CA LYS A 142 -29.35 -22.32 -19.80
C LYS A 142 -28.72 -21.52 -18.67
N ILE A 143 -27.51 -20.99 -18.87
CA ILE A 143 -26.88 -20.08 -17.89
C ILE A 143 -27.65 -18.75 -17.81
N LEU A 144 -28.07 -18.20 -18.95
CA LEU A 144 -28.84 -16.95 -19.01
C LEU A 144 -30.19 -17.07 -18.26
N ASN A 145 -30.83 -18.23 -18.34
CA ASN A 145 -32.11 -18.53 -17.66
C ASN A 145 -31.95 -18.94 -16.17
N ASN A 146 -30.74 -18.87 -15.60
CA ASN A 146 -30.41 -19.35 -14.25
C ASN A 146 -30.62 -20.85 -14.00
N GLU A 147 -30.67 -21.67 -15.05
CA GLU A 147 -30.85 -23.14 -15.00
C GLU A 147 -29.50 -23.90 -15.01
N TYR A 148 -28.42 -23.26 -14.57
CA TYR A 148 -27.08 -23.83 -14.65
C TYR A 148 -26.73 -24.81 -13.52
N LYS A 149 -27.56 -24.91 -12.46
CA LYS A 149 -27.33 -25.80 -11.31
C LYS A 149 -27.36 -27.28 -11.67
N GLU A 150 -28.04 -27.65 -12.76
CA GLU A 150 -28.13 -29.03 -13.26
C GLU A 150 -27.06 -29.36 -14.31
N MET A 151 -26.19 -28.41 -14.66
CA MET A 151 -25.13 -28.65 -15.64
C MET A 151 -23.91 -29.33 -15.02
N ALA A 152 -23.28 -30.23 -15.78
CA ALA A 152 -22.05 -30.89 -15.35
C ALA A 152 -20.91 -29.87 -15.14
N ASP A 153 -20.21 -29.96 -14.01
CA ASP A 153 -19.08 -29.08 -13.64
C ASP A 153 -17.97 -29.02 -14.70
N ALA A 154 -17.76 -30.13 -15.42
CA ALA A 154 -16.80 -30.21 -16.51
C ALA A 154 -17.13 -29.21 -17.64
N LYS A 155 -18.42 -29.05 -17.98
CA LYS A 155 -18.88 -28.10 -19.00
C LYS A 155 -18.70 -26.65 -18.54
N ILE A 156 -19.03 -26.36 -17.28
CA ILE A 156 -18.85 -25.01 -16.72
C ILE A 156 -17.37 -24.61 -16.70
N LYS A 157 -16.46 -25.52 -16.33
CA LYS A 157 -15.01 -25.28 -16.39
C LYS A 157 -14.51 -25.02 -17.80
N GLU A 158 -15.03 -25.74 -18.80
CA GLU A 158 -14.69 -25.50 -20.20
C GLU A 158 -15.16 -24.11 -20.67
N LEU A 159 -16.40 -23.72 -20.37
CA LEU A 159 -16.95 -22.41 -20.74
C LEU A 159 -16.21 -21.25 -20.06
N LYS A 160 -15.79 -21.41 -18.81
CA LYS A 160 -14.90 -20.47 -18.10
C LYS A 160 -13.54 -20.36 -18.77
N LYS A 161 -12.91 -21.48 -19.15
CA LYS A 161 -11.61 -21.49 -19.86
C LYS A 161 -11.71 -20.79 -21.22
N ARG A 162 -12.85 -20.90 -21.90
CA ARG A 162 -13.16 -20.20 -23.15
C ARG A 162 -13.52 -18.72 -22.97
N LYS A 163 -13.55 -18.19 -21.73
CA LYS A 163 -13.93 -16.80 -21.38
C LYS A 163 -15.36 -16.41 -21.80
N LEU A 164 -16.26 -17.39 -21.94
CA LEU A 164 -17.66 -17.17 -22.29
C LEU A 164 -18.55 -16.90 -21.06
N VAL A 165 -18.07 -17.32 -19.89
CA VAL A 165 -18.78 -17.21 -18.61
C VAL A 165 -17.78 -16.77 -17.55
N ALA A 166 -18.18 -15.84 -16.69
CA ALA A 166 -17.43 -15.38 -15.54
C ALA A 166 -18.20 -15.72 -14.24
N THR A 167 -17.47 -15.97 -13.15
CA THR A 167 -18.08 -16.02 -11.83
C THR A 167 -18.20 -14.59 -11.30
N GLN A 168 -19.41 -14.14 -11.02
CA GLN A 168 -19.67 -12.92 -10.28
C GLN A 168 -19.91 -13.30 -8.81
N ILE A 169 -19.02 -12.84 -7.93
CA ILE A 169 -19.15 -13.05 -6.48
C ILE A 169 -19.86 -11.84 -5.91
N ILE A 170 -21.08 -12.03 -5.44
CA ILE A 170 -21.84 -11.02 -4.73
C ILE A 170 -21.60 -11.24 -3.24
N LYS A 171 -20.93 -10.28 -2.60
CA LYS A 171 -20.74 -10.27 -1.15
C LYS A 171 -21.86 -9.46 -0.54
N SER A 172 -22.65 -10.07 0.32
CA SER A 172 -23.70 -9.42 1.07
C SER A 172 -23.51 -9.66 2.56
N PHE A 173 -24.21 -8.90 3.37
CA PHE A 173 -24.29 -9.05 4.82
C PHE A 173 -25.73 -9.38 5.22
N THR A 174 -25.87 -10.35 6.11
CA THR A 174 -27.07 -10.59 6.89
C THR A 174 -26.92 -9.83 8.20
N VAL A 175 -27.82 -8.88 8.45
CA VAL A 175 -27.79 -8.01 9.63
C VAL A 175 -28.90 -8.44 10.59
N THR A 176 -28.56 -8.57 11.87
CA THR A 176 -29.50 -8.90 12.95
C THR A 176 -29.37 -7.92 14.10
N LYS A 177 -30.32 -7.97 15.04
CA LYS A 177 -30.32 -7.09 16.22
C LYS A 177 -29.08 -7.36 17.09
N GLY A 178 -28.36 -6.30 17.43
CA GLY A 178 -27.28 -6.34 18.41
C GLY A 178 -27.80 -6.25 19.85
N LYS A 179 -26.88 -6.19 20.83
CA LYS A 179 -27.25 -6.13 22.25
C LYS A 179 -27.87 -4.78 22.62
N ASP A 180 -27.37 -3.69 22.02
CA ASP A 180 -27.80 -2.32 22.26
C ASP A 180 -28.71 -1.81 21.13
N PHE A 181 -29.53 -2.71 20.55
CA PHE A 181 -30.38 -2.37 19.41
C PHE A 181 -31.36 -1.24 19.75
N SER A 182 -31.33 -0.18 18.95
CA SER A 182 -32.19 1.00 19.07
C SER A 182 -32.59 1.48 17.69
N LEU A 183 -33.80 2.02 17.57
CA LEU A 183 -34.31 2.64 16.33
C LEU A 183 -33.64 3.98 16.01
N SER A 184 -32.91 4.55 16.97
CA SER A 184 -32.15 5.79 16.80
C SER A 184 -30.70 5.57 17.23
N VAL A 185 -29.77 5.84 16.33
CA VAL A 185 -28.33 5.81 16.62
C VAL A 185 -27.96 7.09 17.38
N LYS A 186 -27.80 6.99 18.70
CA LYS A 186 -27.28 8.10 19.51
C LYS A 186 -25.76 8.12 19.38
N ARG A 187 -25.24 8.99 18.52
CA ARG A 187 -23.80 9.20 18.39
C ARG A 187 -23.31 10.00 19.60
N LEU A 188 -22.29 9.48 20.26
CA LEU A 188 -21.60 10.24 21.30
C LEU A 188 -20.73 11.29 20.61
N GLU A 189 -20.88 12.56 20.98
CA GLU A 189 -20.00 13.61 20.49
C GLU A 189 -18.61 13.44 21.09
N ALA A 190 -17.58 13.60 20.25
CA ALA A 190 -16.19 13.40 20.67
C ALA A 190 -15.66 14.60 21.46
N ASP A 191 -15.92 15.80 20.94
CA ASP A 191 -15.39 17.05 21.48
C ASP A 191 -16.48 18.12 21.56
N LEU A 192 -16.31 19.04 22.51
CA LEU A 192 -17.16 20.22 22.63
C LEU A 192 -16.72 21.27 21.61
N THR A 193 -17.64 21.69 20.75
CA THR A 193 -17.38 22.74 19.73
C THR A 193 -17.97 24.07 20.15
N ALA A 194 -17.47 25.15 19.53
CA ALA A 194 -18.00 26.50 19.77
C ALA A 194 -19.49 26.62 19.41
N ASP A 195 -19.94 25.94 18.36
CA ASP A 195 -21.35 25.98 17.93
C ASP A 195 -22.27 25.25 18.91
N LEU A 196 -21.82 24.16 19.52
CA LEU A 196 -22.56 23.45 20.57
C LEU A 196 -22.73 24.31 21.82
N LEU A 197 -21.70 25.08 22.18
CA LEU A 197 -21.76 26.05 23.28
C LEU A 197 -22.75 27.19 23.00
N LEU A 198 -22.74 27.74 21.78
CA LEU A 198 -23.62 28.85 21.39
C LEU A 198 -25.09 28.43 21.26
N SER A 199 -25.35 27.20 20.83
CA SER A 199 -26.71 26.67 20.63
C SER A 199 -27.33 26.08 21.90
N GLY A 200 -26.55 25.83 22.95
CA GLY A 200 -27.01 25.17 24.18
C GLY A 200 -27.23 23.67 24.06
N LEU A 201 -27.02 23.08 22.87
CA LEU A 201 -27.23 21.65 22.61
C LEU A 201 -26.29 20.74 23.42
N TRP A 202 -25.17 21.27 23.93
CA TRP A 202 -24.23 20.52 24.76
C TRP A 202 -24.84 19.98 26.06
N GLU A 203 -25.94 20.56 26.56
CA GLU A 203 -26.62 20.08 27.77
C GLU A 203 -27.43 18.80 27.53
N GLU A 204 -27.93 18.61 26.31
CA GLU A 204 -28.76 17.46 25.93
C GLU A 204 -27.93 16.32 25.31
N LEU A 205 -26.73 16.62 24.84
CA LEU A 205 -25.83 15.67 24.18
C LEU A 205 -24.98 14.89 25.19
N THR A 206 -24.72 13.63 24.84
CA THR A 206 -23.83 12.76 25.61
C THR A 206 -22.46 12.68 24.93
N PHE A 207 -21.41 13.02 25.66
CA PHE A 207 -20.03 13.01 25.16
C PHE A 207 -19.34 11.70 25.47
N LYS A 208 -18.38 11.33 24.62
CA LYS A 208 -17.50 10.18 24.89
C LYS A 208 -16.61 10.47 26.11
N PRO A 209 -16.49 9.55 27.09
CA PRO A 209 -15.59 9.76 28.23
C PRO A 209 -14.14 9.83 27.76
N TYR A 210 -13.40 10.81 28.28
CA TYR A 210 -11.98 10.97 27.97
C TYR A 210 -11.14 9.91 28.68
N ASN A 211 -10.21 9.28 27.95
CA ASN A 211 -9.31 8.28 28.52
C ASN A 211 -8.12 8.97 29.21
N PHE A 212 -8.15 9.09 30.54
CA PHE A 212 -7.07 9.69 31.33
C PHE A 212 -5.83 8.78 31.50
N ASP A 213 -5.91 7.50 31.14
CA ASP A 213 -4.78 6.56 31.22
C ASP A 213 -3.87 6.65 29.99
N ALA A 214 -4.31 7.33 28.93
CA ALA A 214 -3.51 7.51 27.72
C ALA A 214 -2.52 8.67 27.87
N LEU A 215 -1.32 8.50 27.31
CA LEU A 215 -0.38 9.61 27.16
C LEU A 215 -0.96 10.62 26.18
N GLY A 216 -1.00 11.89 26.59
CA GLY A 216 -1.44 13.00 25.76
C GLY A 216 -0.52 13.22 24.55
N ALA A 217 -0.97 14.07 23.63
CA ALA A 217 -0.16 14.45 22.47
C ALA A 217 1.10 15.23 22.91
N SER A 218 2.26 14.82 22.40
CA SER A 218 3.50 15.55 22.62
C SER A 218 3.47 16.89 21.89
N LEU A 219 3.70 17.98 22.62
CA LEU A 219 3.78 19.31 22.03
C LEU A 219 5.15 19.49 21.34
N PRO A 220 5.20 20.08 20.14
CA PRO A 220 6.46 20.37 19.49
C PRO A 220 7.27 21.38 20.32
N SER A 221 8.52 21.04 20.62
CA SER A 221 9.44 21.89 21.38
C SER A 221 10.83 21.90 20.74
N GLY A 222 11.61 22.96 21.01
CA GLY A 222 13.02 23.03 20.60
C GLY A 222 13.90 22.11 21.44
N HIS A 223 14.93 21.53 20.84
CA HIS A 223 15.83 20.58 21.51
C HIS A 223 17.27 21.09 21.48
N LEU A 224 17.95 21.02 22.63
CA LEU A 224 19.40 21.26 22.73
C LEU A 224 20.16 19.94 22.57
N HIS A 225 21.27 19.98 21.83
CA HIS A 225 22.14 18.81 21.65
C HIS A 225 22.65 18.31 23.02
N PRO A 226 22.53 17.01 23.35
CA PRO A 226 22.90 16.48 24.67
C PRO A 226 24.33 16.82 25.11
N LEU A 227 25.32 16.69 24.20
CA LEU A 227 26.71 17.06 24.49
C LEU A 227 26.85 18.55 24.90
N MET A 228 26.07 19.44 24.30
CA MET A 228 26.12 20.87 24.62
C MET A 228 25.46 21.17 25.97
N LYS A 229 24.43 20.41 26.37
CA LYS A 229 23.86 20.48 27.71
C LYS A 229 24.91 20.11 28.76
N VAL A 230 25.62 19.00 28.53
CA VAL A 230 26.69 18.53 29.42
C VAL A 230 27.86 19.54 29.44
N ARG A 231 28.31 20.04 28.29
CA ARG A 231 29.34 21.10 28.22
C ARG A 231 28.95 22.33 29.04
N SER A 232 27.68 22.75 28.97
CA SER A 232 27.18 23.90 29.74
C SER A 232 27.23 23.64 31.25
N GLN A 233 26.93 22.41 31.67
CA GLN A 233 27.06 21.99 33.07
C GLN A 233 28.52 21.99 33.54
N PHE A 234 29.45 21.44 32.75
CA PHE A 234 30.89 21.48 33.08
C PHE A 234 31.41 22.91 33.19
N ARG A 235 31.02 23.78 32.24
CA ARG A 235 31.39 25.20 32.28
C ARG A 235 30.90 25.85 33.56
N GLN A 236 29.66 25.57 33.97
CA GLN A 236 29.08 26.10 35.20
C GLN A 236 29.86 25.67 36.44
N ILE A 237 30.23 24.38 36.54
CA ILE A 237 31.02 23.86 37.67
C ILE A 237 32.36 24.60 37.82
N PHE A 238 33.10 24.80 36.72
CA PHE A 238 34.38 25.53 36.77
C PHE A 238 34.21 26.99 37.19
N LEU A 239 33.16 27.67 36.71
CA LEU A 239 32.86 29.05 37.10
C LEU A 239 32.50 29.14 38.59
N GLU A 240 31.74 28.18 39.13
CA GLU A 240 31.40 28.11 40.55
C GLU A 240 32.62 27.87 41.45
N MET A 241 33.62 27.14 40.94
CA MET A 241 34.91 26.96 41.60
C MET A 241 35.83 28.20 41.50
N GLY A 242 35.40 29.26 40.80
CA GLY A 242 36.17 30.49 40.62
C GLY A 242 37.20 30.46 39.49
N PHE A 243 37.15 29.45 38.60
CA PHE A 243 38.01 29.41 37.41
C PHE A 243 37.52 30.40 36.35
N THR A 244 38.45 30.91 35.54
CA THR A 244 38.15 31.72 34.36
C THR A 244 38.33 30.87 33.10
N GLU A 245 37.39 30.97 32.16
CA GLU A 245 37.45 30.26 30.88
C GLU A 245 38.57 30.85 30.00
N MET A 246 39.54 30.02 29.61
CA MET A 246 40.62 30.43 28.71
C MET A 246 40.16 30.31 27.25
N PRO A 247 40.51 31.28 26.37
CA PRO A 247 40.13 31.22 24.96
C PRO A 247 40.86 30.07 24.25
N THR A 248 40.11 29.28 23.48
CA THR A 248 40.60 28.14 22.68
C THR A 248 40.19 28.27 21.21
N ASN A 249 40.17 29.51 20.70
CA ASN A 249 39.70 29.86 19.35
C ASN A 249 40.74 29.51 18.25
N ASN A 250 41.37 28.35 18.38
CA ASN A 250 42.47 27.84 17.57
C ASN A 250 42.35 26.32 17.49
N PHE A 251 41.78 25.81 16.38
CA PHE A 251 41.78 24.37 16.12
C PHE A 251 43.11 23.86 15.59
N VAL A 252 43.85 24.74 14.91
CA VAL A 252 45.20 24.48 14.41
C VAL A 252 46.18 25.08 15.41
N GLU A 253 47.10 24.26 15.91
CA GLU A 253 48.15 24.67 16.82
C GLU A 253 49.52 24.33 16.23
N SER A 254 50.54 25.14 16.52
CA SER A 254 51.90 24.82 16.09
C SER A 254 52.44 23.63 16.89
N SER A 255 53.28 22.79 16.27
CA SER A 255 53.94 21.68 16.98
C SER A 255 54.75 22.16 18.19
N PHE A 256 55.23 23.40 18.14
CA PHE A 256 55.91 24.04 19.26
C PHE A 256 54.99 24.19 20.47
N TRP A 257 53.82 24.82 20.35
CA TRP A 257 52.88 24.98 21.46
C TRP A 257 52.20 23.67 21.89
N ASN A 258 51.88 22.80 20.94
CA ASN A 258 51.17 21.56 21.24
C ASN A 258 52.07 20.53 21.94
N PHE A 259 53.40 20.59 21.74
CA PHE A 259 54.31 19.57 22.25
C PHE A 259 55.58 20.12 22.92
N ASP A 260 56.35 20.98 22.25
CA ASP A 260 57.66 21.42 22.75
C ASP A 260 57.52 22.25 24.04
N THR A 261 56.54 23.15 24.12
CA THR A 261 56.33 23.99 25.32
C THR A 261 55.84 23.21 26.53
N LEU A 262 55.22 22.05 26.31
CA LEU A 262 54.79 21.11 27.35
C LEU A 262 55.92 20.16 27.79
N PHE A 263 57.14 20.40 27.30
CA PHE A 263 58.33 19.59 27.56
C PHE A 263 58.19 18.14 27.07
N GLN A 264 57.39 17.88 26.02
CA GLN A 264 57.33 16.56 25.40
C GLN A 264 58.48 16.42 24.38
N PRO A 265 59.24 15.31 24.34
CA PRO A 265 60.38 15.19 23.43
C PRO A 265 59.94 15.14 21.95
N GLN A 266 60.81 15.59 21.04
CA GLN A 266 60.49 15.64 19.60
C GLN A 266 60.33 14.26 18.96
N GLN A 267 61.06 13.26 19.45
CA GLN A 267 60.97 11.87 18.98
C GLN A 267 59.79 11.11 19.60
N HIS A 268 58.87 11.78 20.32
CA HIS A 268 57.78 11.12 21.01
C HIS A 268 56.77 10.51 20.02
N PRO A 269 56.35 9.24 20.20
CA PRO A 269 55.44 8.54 19.29
C PRO A 269 54.13 9.29 19.01
N ALA A 270 53.59 10.01 19.99
CA ALA A 270 52.37 10.82 19.80
C ALA A 270 52.50 11.93 18.73
N ARG A 271 53.72 12.28 18.28
CA ARG A 271 53.95 13.21 17.16
C ARG A 271 53.99 12.51 15.79
N ASP A 272 53.76 11.21 15.73
CA ASP A 272 53.71 10.48 14.47
C ASP A 272 52.39 10.78 13.72
N ALA A 273 52.40 10.61 12.41
CA ALA A 273 51.27 10.92 11.53
C ALA A 273 50.04 10.02 11.79
N HIS A 274 50.24 8.89 12.48
CA HIS A 274 49.16 8.00 12.90
C HIS A 274 48.36 8.54 14.10
N ASP A 275 49.00 9.33 14.97
CA ASP A 275 48.41 9.83 16.22
C ASP A 275 47.98 11.31 16.12
N THR A 276 48.71 12.10 15.32
CA THR A 276 48.46 13.55 15.16
C THR A 276 48.22 13.92 13.71
N PHE A 277 47.16 14.69 13.46
CA PHE A 277 46.89 15.26 12.15
C PHE A 277 47.77 16.49 11.88
N PHE A 278 48.78 16.33 11.04
CA PHE A 278 49.57 17.45 10.51
C PHE A 278 48.89 18.07 9.28
N LEU A 279 49.07 19.38 9.13
CA LEU A 279 48.52 20.12 7.99
C LEU A 279 49.41 20.03 6.76
N SER A 280 48.79 19.87 5.60
CA SER A 280 49.45 20.10 4.31
C SER A 280 49.56 21.59 3.99
N ASP A 281 48.56 22.38 4.38
CA ASP A 281 48.53 23.84 4.23
C ASP A 281 47.69 24.49 5.35
N PRO A 282 48.23 25.46 6.12
CA PRO A 282 49.64 25.84 6.20
C PRO A 282 50.48 24.76 6.91
N ALA A 283 51.52 24.24 6.25
CA ALA A 283 52.41 23.21 6.82
C ALA A 283 53.38 23.74 7.89
N VAL A 284 53.70 25.03 7.83
CA VAL A 284 54.66 25.68 8.74
C VAL A 284 54.01 26.86 9.45
N SER A 285 54.31 26.99 10.73
CA SER A 285 53.90 28.15 11.53
C SER A 285 54.94 29.26 11.46
N LYS A 286 54.49 30.51 11.57
CA LYS A 286 55.38 31.68 11.58
C LYS A 286 55.98 31.86 12.98
N LEU A 287 57.10 31.18 13.24
CA LEU A 287 57.84 31.33 14.50
C LEU A 287 58.37 32.76 14.73
N GLU A 288 58.47 33.58 13.67
CA GLU A 288 58.92 34.98 13.73
C GLU A 288 58.00 35.85 14.60
N GLU A 289 56.71 35.50 14.70
CA GLU A 289 55.72 36.22 15.50
C GLU A 289 55.77 35.81 16.98
N MET A 290 56.63 34.85 17.35
CA MET A 290 56.75 34.32 18.70
C MET A 290 57.93 34.92 19.48
N PRO A 291 57.88 34.93 20.82
CA PRO A 291 59.00 35.38 21.63
C PRO A 291 60.24 34.48 21.42
N GLN A 292 61.22 34.98 20.68
CA GLN A 292 62.44 34.22 20.35
C GLN A 292 63.20 33.75 21.61
N SER A 293 63.19 34.58 22.66
CA SER A 293 63.76 34.22 23.95
C SER A 293 63.13 32.97 24.57
N TYR A 294 61.84 32.74 24.33
CA TYR A 294 61.15 31.55 24.83
C TYR A 294 61.49 30.31 24.00
N ILE A 295 61.55 30.44 22.68
CA ILE A 295 61.95 29.34 21.78
C ILE A 295 63.38 28.86 22.11
N GLU A 296 64.32 29.79 22.25
CA GLU A 296 65.71 29.48 22.61
C GLU A 296 65.80 28.82 23.99
N ALA A 297 65.00 29.27 24.95
CA ALA A 297 64.95 28.67 26.29
C ALA A 297 64.43 27.23 26.23
N VAL A 298 63.34 26.98 25.50
CA VAL A 298 62.76 25.63 25.32
C VAL A 298 63.75 24.72 24.61
N LYS A 299 64.37 25.17 23.51
CA LYS A 299 65.39 24.41 22.79
C LYS A 299 66.55 24.02 23.71
N ARG A 300 67.12 25.00 24.42
CA ARG A 300 68.24 24.77 25.34
C ARG A 300 67.91 23.74 26.41
N THR A 301 66.74 23.84 27.04
CA THR A 301 66.36 22.91 28.12
C THR A 301 65.99 21.53 27.61
N HIS A 302 65.45 21.42 26.39
CA HIS A 302 65.19 20.14 25.74
C HIS A 302 66.49 19.39 25.41
N GLU A 303 67.46 20.04 24.79
CA GLU A 303 68.68 19.40 24.31
C GLU A 303 69.67 19.16 25.46
N HIS A 304 70.03 20.23 26.17
CA HIS A 304 71.17 20.26 27.10
C HIS A 304 70.77 20.29 28.58
N GLY A 305 69.47 20.39 28.86
CA GLY A 305 68.96 20.58 30.21
C GLY A 305 69.11 22.00 30.74
N GLY A 306 68.71 22.18 31.99
CA GLY A 306 68.56 23.49 32.63
C GLY A 306 67.55 23.44 33.77
N TYR A 307 67.53 24.47 34.60
CA TYR A 307 66.61 24.58 35.76
C TYR A 307 66.60 23.34 36.69
N GLY A 308 67.74 22.64 36.79
CA GLY A 308 67.88 21.42 37.60
C GLY A 308 67.57 20.10 36.87
N SER A 309 67.13 20.14 35.60
CA SER A 309 66.95 18.99 34.73
C SER A 309 68.17 18.74 33.83
N GLN A 310 68.40 17.48 33.45
CA GLN A 310 69.45 17.08 32.50
C GLN A 310 69.00 17.20 31.03
N GLY A 311 67.74 17.59 30.79
CA GLY A 311 67.16 17.61 29.45
C GLY A 311 66.96 16.20 28.90
N TYR A 312 66.76 16.11 27.59
CA TYR A 312 66.58 14.86 26.86
C TYR A 312 67.81 14.39 26.10
N GLN A 313 68.87 15.22 26.01
CA GLN A 313 70.16 14.84 25.41
C GLN A 313 70.03 14.38 23.94
N TYR A 314 69.21 15.09 23.17
CA TYR A 314 69.12 14.97 21.71
C TYR A 314 69.34 16.34 21.04
N ASP A 315 69.56 16.32 19.73
CA ASP A 315 69.65 17.51 18.86
C ASP A 315 68.32 17.80 18.16
#